data_AF-A0A2R6RW31-F1
#
_entry.id   AF-A0A2R6RW31-F1
#
_cell.length_a   1.000
_cell.length_b   1.000
_cell.length_c   1.000
_cell.angle_alpha   90.00
_cell.angle_beta   90.00
_cell.angle_gamma   90.00
#
_symmetry.space_group_name_H-M   'P 1'
#
loop_
_entity.id
_entity.type
_entity.pdbx_description
1 polymer ?
#
loop_
_entity_poly.entity_id
_entity_poly.type
_entity_poly.pdbx_seq_one_letter_code
_entity_poly.pdbx_strand_id
1 'polypeptide(L)'
;MIGAAFTAAANYVPSWNEGLGGTGNVGGLFAAILAPSGGFGKFLLVLIALTTPSLIGYWIAPFTAIIMTEHFVFRRGQWSAYEMQVAWNKPKHRNLSRGYAATFTFFSSLGLIVACMAQEWWTGPVARSGTGDIAMLVSFVYSVAIFSIARRLEKRWTGEAQRPEVREVTGTSM
;
A
#
# COMPACT_ATOMS: atom_id res chain seq x y z
N MET A 1 -5.38 8.10 10.18
CA MET A 1 -6.34 8.81 11.05
C MET A 1 -5.68 9.95 11.82
N ILE A 2 -4.49 9.77 12.42
CA ILE A 2 -3.77 10.85 13.13
C ILE A 2 -3.45 12.06 12.24
N GLY A 3 -2.98 11.85 11.01
CA GLY A 3 -2.73 12.96 10.07
C GLY A 3 -3.96 13.82 9.77
N ALA A 4 -5.13 13.18 9.57
CA ALA A 4 -6.39 13.88 9.36
C ALA A 4 -6.84 14.65 10.61
N ALA A 5 -6.58 14.14 11.81
CA ALA A 5 -6.86 14.83 13.06
C ALA A 5 -6.01 16.10 13.22
N PHE A 6 -4.71 16.06 12.89
CA PHE A 6 -3.86 17.25 12.90
C PHE A 6 -4.28 18.28 11.86
N THR A 7 -4.66 17.84 10.65
CA THR A 7 -5.19 18.75 9.62
C THR A 7 -6.52 19.38 10.04
N ALA A 8 -7.41 18.63 10.67
CA ALA A 8 -8.66 19.19 11.21
C ALA A 8 -8.38 20.17 12.37
N ALA A 9 -7.45 19.82 13.25
CA ALA A 9 -7.07 20.62 14.41
C ALA A 9 -6.32 21.92 14.03
N ALA A 10 -5.67 21.96 12.87
CA ALA A 10 -4.96 23.13 12.39
C ALA A 10 -5.87 24.37 12.21
N ASN A 11 -7.17 24.17 11.98
CA ASN A 11 -8.14 25.27 11.92
C ASN A 11 -8.28 26.04 13.25
N TYR A 12 -7.89 25.42 14.37
CA TYR A 12 -7.97 26.03 15.70
C TYR A 12 -6.65 26.70 16.15
N VAL A 13 -5.54 26.48 15.42
CA VAL A 13 -4.22 27.03 15.75
C VAL A 13 -3.68 27.80 14.54
N PRO A 14 -3.66 29.15 14.57
CA PRO A 14 -3.28 29.97 13.42
C PRO A 14 -1.91 29.61 12.81
N SER A 15 -0.91 29.36 13.65
CA SER A 15 0.43 28.97 13.19
C SER A 15 0.48 27.62 12.48
N TRP A 16 -0.43 26.69 12.82
CA TRP A 16 -0.53 25.40 12.15
C TRP A 16 -1.26 25.50 10.82
N ASN A 17 -2.28 26.36 10.75
CA ASN A 17 -2.99 26.65 9.50
C ASN A 17 -2.06 27.30 8.47
N GLU A 18 -1.23 28.27 8.90
CA GLU A 18 -0.20 28.88 8.06
C GLU A 18 0.84 27.87 7.57
N GLY A 19 1.28 26.96 8.46
CA GLY A 19 2.21 25.89 8.10
C GLY A 19 1.64 24.86 7.11
N LEU A 20 0.33 24.55 7.21
CA LEU A 20 -0.39 23.71 6.24
C LEU A 20 -0.51 24.40 4.88
N GLY A 21 -0.85 25.69 4.87
CA GLY A 21 -1.11 26.45 3.65
C GLY A 21 -2.29 25.90 2.81
N GLY A 22 -2.69 26.66 1.79
CA GLY A 22 -3.85 26.30 0.94
C GLY A 22 -3.69 25.02 0.12
N THR A 23 -2.48 24.47 0.00
CA THR A 23 -2.17 23.27 -0.78
C THR A 23 -2.04 21.99 0.05
N GLY A 24 -2.14 22.08 1.40
CA GLY A 24 -2.02 20.91 2.27
C GLY A 24 -0.57 20.44 2.49
N ASN A 25 0.36 21.38 2.70
CA ASN A 25 1.76 21.12 2.99
C ASN A 25 1.94 20.50 4.39
N VAL A 26 1.95 19.17 4.45
CA VAL A 26 2.13 18.42 5.69
C VAL A 26 3.52 18.67 6.32
N GLY A 27 4.56 18.92 5.52
CA GLY A 27 5.90 19.23 6.03
C GLY A 27 5.95 20.57 6.75
N GLY A 28 5.26 21.58 6.21
CA GLY A 28 5.11 22.89 6.85
C GLY A 28 4.29 22.82 8.14
N LEU A 29 3.29 21.93 8.20
CA LEU A 29 2.55 21.65 9.43
C LEU A 29 3.45 21.08 10.53
N PHE A 30 4.26 20.05 10.21
CA PHE A 30 5.19 19.49 11.19
C PHE A 30 6.23 20.51 11.66
N ALA A 31 6.70 21.38 10.77
CA ALA A 31 7.57 22.49 11.14
C ALA A 31 6.89 23.46 12.12
N ALA A 32 5.62 23.79 11.91
CA ALA A 32 4.84 24.64 12.81
C ALA A 32 4.54 23.98 14.17
N ILE A 33 4.30 22.66 14.19
CA ILE A 33 4.12 21.87 15.43
C ILE A 33 5.42 21.84 16.25
N LEU A 34 6.57 21.75 15.58
CA LEU A 34 7.90 21.68 16.22
C LEU A 34 8.52 23.06 16.48
N ALA A 35 7.88 24.15 16.03
CA ALA A 35 8.34 25.52 16.24
C ALA A 35 8.56 25.89 17.73
N PRO A 36 7.75 25.41 18.70
CA PRO A 36 7.98 25.67 20.13
C PRO A 36 9.32 25.11 20.64
N SER A 37 9.92 24.15 19.96
CA SER A 37 11.23 23.56 20.31
C SER A 37 12.43 24.37 19.76
N GLY A 38 12.19 25.54 19.16
CA GLY A 38 13.23 26.43 18.66
C GLY A 38 14.13 25.76 17.60
N GLY A 39 15.44 26.04 17.64
CA GLY A 39 16.42 25.50 16.68
C GLY A 39 16.49 23.97 16.65
N PHE A 40 16.19 23.30 17.77
CA PHE A 40 16.16 21.84 17.85
C PHE A 40 14.97 21.23 17.08
N GLY A 41 13.87 21.96 16.91
CA GLY A 41 12.72 21.52 16.12
C GLY A 41 13.05 21.24 14.66
N LYS A 42 13.97 22.01 14.06
CA LYS A 42 14.46 21.75 12.69
C LYS A 42 15.25 20.45 12.60
N PHE A 43 16.05 20.14 13.61
CA PHE A 43 16.78 18.88 13.69
C PHE A 43 15.82 17.69 13.80
N LEU A 44 14.82 17.78 14.68
CA LEU A 44 13.77 16.76 14.80
C LEU A 44 12.98 16.57 13.50
N LEU A 45 12.66 17.66 12.79
CA LEU A 45 11.98 17.60 11.50
C LEU A 45 12.78 16.79 10.47
N VAL A 46 14.10 16.98 10.42
CA VAL A 46 14.99 16.20 9.55
C VAL A 46 15.00 14.73 9.93
N LEU A 47 15.08 14.40 11.24
CA LEU A 47 15.03 13.02 11.70
C LEU A 47 13.72 12.31 11.32
N ILE A 48 12.57 12.99 11.50
CA ILE A 48 11.26 12.45 11.11
C ILE A 48 11.19 12.28 9.60
N ALA A 49 11.68 13.25 8.82
CA ALA A 49 11.68 13.19 7.36
C ALA A 49 12.55 12.05 6.80
N LEU A 50 13.64 11.68 7.49
CA LEU A 50 14.52 10.58 7.09
C LEU A 50 13.98 9.20 7.50
N THR A 51 13.31 9.09 8.65
CA THR A 51 12.86 7.81 9.20
C THR A 51 11.49 7.37 8.68
N THR A 52 10.58 8.31 8.40
CA THR A 52 9.21 8.02 7.96
C THR A 52 9.13 7.29 6.60
N PRO A 53 9.88 7.69 5.55
CA PRO A 53 9.81 7.03 4.25
C PRO A 53 10.24 5.56 4.30
N SER A 54 11.25 5.24 5.12
CA SER A 54 11.72 3.86 5.33
C SER A 54 10.60 2.98 5.88
N LEU A 55 9.85 3.49 6.87
CA LEU A 55 8.71 2.77 7.42
C LEU A 55 7.63 2.54 6.36
N ILE A 56 7.25 3.59 5.60
CA ILE A 56 6.23 3.48 4.54
C ILE A 56 6.66 2.49 3.46
N GLY A 57 7.94 2.46 3.10
CA GLY A 57 8.50 1.53 2.12
C GLY A 57 8.18 0.06 2.40
N TYR A 58 8.17 -0.36 3.68
CA TYR A 58 7.83 -1.74 4.05
C TYR A 58 6.39 -2.12 3.72
N TRP A 59 5.46 -1.17 3.76
CA TRP A 59 4.04 -1.41 3.47
C TRP A 59 3.75 -1.38 1.97
N ILE A 60 4.49 -0.57 1.22
CA ILE A 60 4.33 -0.46 -0.23
C ILE A 60 4.82 -1.73 -0.93
N ALA A 61 5.88 -2.38 -0.43
CA ALA A 61 6.41 -3.61 -1.01
C ALA A 61 5.36 -4.74 -1.19
N PRO A 62 4.68 -5.23 -0.14
CA PRO A 62 3.65 -6.26 -0.28
C PRO A 62 2.43 -5.77 -1.08
N PHE A 63 2.08 -4.48 -0.98
CA PHE A 63 0.94 -3.91 -1.71
C PHE A 63 1.18 -3.89 -3.23
N THR A 64 2.35 -3.40 -3.65
CA THR A 64 2.79 -3.40 -5.04
C THR A 64 2.93 -4.84 -5.57
N ALA A 65 3.49 -5.76 -4.77
CA ALA A 65 3.58 -7.17 -5.14
C ALA A 65 2.20 -7.79 -5.44
N ILE A 66 1.20 -7.54 -4.59
CA ILE A 66 -0.17 -8.03 -4.79
C ILE A 66 -0.77 -7.46 -6.08
N ILE A 67 -0.68 -6.15 -6.28
CA ILE A 67 -1.24 -5.48 -7.48
C ILE A 67 -0.55 -5.99 -8.75
N MET A 68 0.78 -6.04 -8.77
CA MET A 68 1.53 -6.55 -9.91
C MET A 68 1.17 -8.01 -10.20
N THR A 69 1.07 -8.84 -9.17
CA THR A 69 0.72 -10.25 -9.36
C THR A 69 -0.70 -10.40 -9.92
N GLU A 70 -1.68 -9.65 -9.41
CA GLU A 70 -3.05 -9.66 -9.96
C GLU A 70 -3.08 -9.18 -11.42
N HIS A 71 -2.39 -8.09 -11.73
CA HIS A 71 -2.38 -7.48 -13.05
C HIS A 71 -1.68 -8.35 -14.10
N PHE A 72 -0.47 -8.84 -13.80
CA PHE A 72 0.34 -9.61 -14.75
C PHE A 72 -0.05 -11.10 -14.81
N VAL A 73 -0.23 -11.76 -13.66
CA VAL A 73 -0.43 -13.23 -13.62
C VAL A 73 -1.89 -13.61 -13.89
N PHE A 74 -2.84 -12.87 -13.32
CA PHE A 74 -4.25 -13.26 -13.39
C PHE A 74 -5.05 -12.50 -14.44
N ARG A 75 -4.67 -11.25 -14.74
CA ARG A 75 -5.34 -10.40 -15.72
C ARG A 75 -4.55 -10.23 -17.03
N ARG A 76 -3.39 -10.90 -17.15
CA ARG A 76 -2.54 -10.95 -18.35
C ARG A 76 -2.23 -9.56 -18.95
N GLY A 77 -2.15 -8.52 -18.12
CA GLY A 77 -1.88 -7.15 -18.57
C GLY A 77 -3.03 -6.43 -19.29
N GLN A 78 -4.25 -6.99 -19.29
CA GLN A 78 -5.39 -6.38 -19.97
C GLN A 78 -6.08 -5.36 -19.06
N TRP A 79 -5.80 -4.07 -19.26
CA TRP A 79 -6.48 -2.96 -18.58
C TRP A 79 -7.99 -2.96 -18.83
N SER A 80 -8.43 -3.41 -20.01
CA SER A 80 -9.86 -3.53 -20.36
C SER A 80 -10.63 -4.58 -19.55
N ALA A 81 -9.93 -5.52 -18.88
CA ALA A 81 -10.58 -6.47 -17.98
C ALA A 81 -11.00 -5.83 -16.65
N TYR A 82 -10.50 -4.62 -16.34
CA TYR A 82 -11.07 -3.76 -15.32
C TYR A 82 -12.23 -2.98 -15.94
N GLU A 83 -13.39 -3.62 -16.13
CA GLU A 83 -14.64 -2.91 -16.45
C GLU A 83 -15.11 -2.08 -15.24
N MET A 84 -14.32 -1.08 -14.86
CA MET A 84 -14.51 -0.27 -13.65
C MET A 84 -15.83 0.50 -13.69
N GLN A 85 -16.25 0.97 -14.86
CA GLN A 85 -17.45 1.81 -14.99
C GLN A 85 -18.76 1.03 -14.81
N VAL A 86 -18.80 -0.25 -15.20
CA VAL A 86 -20.02 -1.08 -15.11
C VAL A 86 -20.08 -1.87 -13.81
N ALA A 87 -18.92 -2.22 -13.24
CA ALA A 87 -18.82 -3.08 -12.06
C ALA A 87 -18.71 -2.34 -10.71
N TRP A 88 -18.35 -1.05 -10.68
CA TRP A 88 -18.07 -0.31 -9.43
C TRP A 88 -19.27 -0.27 -8.45
N ASN A 89 -20.50 -0.12 -8.97
CA ASN A 89 -21.71 -0.01 -8.14
C ASN A 89 -22.49 -1.33 -7.97
N LYS A 90 -21.92 -2.47 -8.38
CA LYS A 90 -22.57 -3.79 -8.31
C LYS A 90 -21.76 -4.72 -7.40
N PRO A 91 -22.07 -4.79 -6.09
CA PRO A 91 -21.27 -5.53 -5.10
C PRO A 91 -21.18 -7.06 -5.35
N LYS A 92 -22.07 -7.63 -6.18
CA LYS A 92 -22.04 -9.06 -6.58
C LYS A 92 -21.45 -9.31 -7.97
N HIS A 93 -20.84 -8.32 -8.61
CA HIS A 93 -20.34 -8.48 -9.97
C HIS A 93 -19.12 -9.42 -10.03
N ARG A 94 -19.14 -10.39 -10.95
CA ARG A 94 -18.09 -11.42 -11.07
C ARG A 94 -16.70 -10.88 -11.46
N ASN A 95 -16.61 -9.65 -11.99
CA ASN A 95 -15.32 -9.01 -12.27
C ASN A 95 -14.65 -8.39 -11.02
N LEU A 96 -15.36 -8.28 -9.90
CA LEU A 96 -14.78 -7.77 -8.66
C LEU A 96 -14.04 -8.90 -7.96
N SER A 97 -12.71 -8.86 -7.98
CA SER A 97 -11.87 -9.79 -7.25
C SER A 97 -12.25 -9.74 -5.77
N ARG A 98 -12.70 -10.87 -5.20
CA ARG A 98 -12.96 -10.97 -3.77
C ARG A 98 -11.65 -10.67 -3.03
N GLY A 99 -11.70 -9.73 -2.09
CA GLY A 99 -10.50 -9.20 -1.42
C GLY A 99 -9.85 -10.16 -0.43
N TYR A 100 -10.44 -11.33 -0.15
CA TYR A 100 -9.98 -12.22 0.92
C TYR A 100 -8.55 -12.72 0.71
N ALA A 101 -8.17 -13.08 -0.52
CA ALA A 101 -6.80 -13.51 -0.82
C ALA A 101 -5.78 -12.38 -0.63
N ALA A 102 -6.14 -11.14 -1.00
CA ALA A 102 -5.30 -9.97 -0.82
C ALA A 102 -5.13 -9.63 0.66
N THR A 103 -6.24 -9.62 1.41
CA THR A 103 -6.24 -9.35 2.85
C THR A 103 -5.40 -10.38 3.62
N PHE A 104 -5.55 -11.67 3.31
CA PHE A 104 -4.76 -12.73 3.94
C PHE A 104 -3.26 -12.59 3.63
N THR A 105 -2.91 -12.32 2.36
CA THR A 105 -1.52 -12.12 1.97
C THR A 105 -0.91 -10.90 2.66
N PHE A 106 -1.67 -9.81 2.76
CA PHE A 106 -1.23 -8.59 3.42
C PHE A 106 -0.95 -8.84 4.90
N PHE A 107 -1.89 -9.42 5.65
CA PHE A 107 -1.68 -9.69 7.08
C PHE A 107 -0.56 -10.71 7.34
N SER A 108 -0.46 -11.76 6.52
CA SER A 108 0.64 -12.73 6.66
C SER A 108 2.01 -12.10 6.36
N SER A 109 2.09 -11.14 5.45
CA SER A 109 3.32 -10.40 5.17
C SER A 109 3.78 -9.53 6.34
N LEU A 110 2.86 -9.03 7.19
CA LEU A 110 3.22 -8.20 8.35
C LEU A 110 4.11 -8.95 9.35
N GLY A 111 3.80 -10.22 9.62
CA GLY A 111 4.62 -11.04 10.51
C GLY A 111 6.04 -11.21 9.99
N LEU A 112 6.18 -11.38 8.67
CA LEU A 112 7.48 -11.53 8.01
C LEU A 112 8.28 -10.21 8.00
N ILE A 113 7.61 -9.09 7.73
CA ILE A 113 8.22 -7.76 7.78
C ILE A 113 8.80 -7.50 9.18
N VAL A 114 8.01 -7.72 10.24
CA VAL A 114 8.45 -7.49 11.62
C VAL A 114 9.65 -8.37 12.00
N ALA A 115 9.73 -9.58 11.45
CA ALA A 115 10.85 -10.49 11.70
C ALA A 115 12.15 -10.07 10.99
N CYS A 116 12.05 -9.45 9.80
CA CYS A 116 13.17 -9.08 8.94
C CYS A 116 13.57 -7.58 9.01
N MET A 117 12.80 -6.77 9.74
CA MET A 117 12.98 -5.31 9.84
C MET A 117 14.11 -4.95 10.80
N ALA A 118 14.94 -3.99 10.39
CA ALA A 118 15.99 -3.39 11.20
C ALA A 118 15.83 -1.86 11.21
N GLN A 119 15.08 -1.37 12.19
CA GLN A 119 14.96 0.05 12.51
C GLN A 119 15.73 0.39 13.79
N GLU A 120 15.98 1.69 13.98
CA GLU A 120 16.65 2.21 15.19
C GLU A 120 15.96 1.77 16.48
N TRP A 121 14.63 1.64 16.46
CA TRP A 121 13.80 1.27 17.61
C TRP A 121 13.43 -0.22 17.64
N TRP A 122 13.66 -0.98 16.57
CA TRP A 122 13.32 -2.40 16.50
C TRP A 122 14.19 -3.17 15.51
N THR A 123 14.84 -4.22 15.99
CA THR A 123 15.57 -5.17 15.14
C THR A 123 14.97 -6.56 15.30
N GLY A 124 14.40 -7.09 14.23
CA GLY A 124 13.79 -8.41 14.18
C GLY A 124 14.81 -9.57 14.29
N PRO A 125 14.37 -10.79 14.66
CA PRO A 125 15.27 -11.93 14.86
C PRO A 125 16.12 -12.27 13.64
N VAL A 126 15.55 -12.12 12.42
CA VAL A 126 16.24 -12.39 11.16
C VAL A 126 17.18 -11.25 10.77
N ALA A 127 16.91 -10.02 11.20
CA ALA A 127 17.84 -8.92 11.00
C ALA A 127 19.09 -9.05 11.90
N ARG A 128 18.92 -9.57 13.13
CA ARG A 128 20.02 -9.76 14.10
C ARG A 128 21.06 -10.81 13.69
N SER A 129 20.73 -11.73 12.79
CA SER A 129 21.66 -12.75 12.30
C SER A 129 22.71 -12.23 11.30
N GLY A 130 22.81 -10.91 11.10
CA GLY A 130 23.81 -10.28 10.23
C GLY A 130 23.33 -9.98 8.81
N THR A 131 22.07 -10.27 8.49
CA THR A 131 21.45 -10.07 7.17
C THR A 131 21.09 -8.60 6.88
N GLY A 132 21.07 -7.75 7.91
CA GLY A 132 20.65 -6.34 7.77
C GLY A 132 19.15 -6.18 7.54
N ASP A 133 18.72 -4.99 7.11
CA ASP A 133 17.32 -4.76 6.75
C ASP A 133 17.00 -5.30 5.36
N ILE A 134 16.26 -6.40 5.32
CA ILE A 134 15.81 -7.04 4.09
C ILE A 134 14.29 -7.17 4.03
N ALA A 135 13.56 -6.51 4.94
CA ALA A 135 12.12 -6.69 5.09
C ALA A 135 11.36 -6.31 3.81
N MET A 136 11.81 -5.28 3.08
CA MET A 136 11.20 -4.84 1.83
C MET A 136 11.28 -5.93 0.73
N LEU A 137 12.46 -6.50 0.51
CA LEU A 137 12.67 -7.50 -0.55
C LEU A 137 12.02 -8.83 -0.20
N VAL A 138 12.18 -9.27 1.05
CA VAL A 138 11.62 -10.54 1.53
C VAL A 138 10.09 -10.50 1.49
N SER A 139 9.48 -9.40 1.94
CA SER A 139 8.02 -9.24 1.87
C SER A 139 7.50 -9.17 0.44
N PHE A 140 8.21 -8.49 -0.48
CA PHE A 140 7.82 -8.46 -1.89
C PHE A 140 7.77 -9.86 -2.49
N VAL A 141 8.86 -10.63 -2.37
CA VAL A 141 8.94 -12.00 -2.92
C VAL A 141 7.93 -12.94 -2.26
N TYR A 142 7.78 -12.85 -0.93
CA TYR A 142 6.81 -13.63 -0.19
C TYR A 142 5.37 -13.32 -0.61
N SER A 143 5.02 -12.04 -0.76
CA SER A 143 3.69 -11.62 -1.19
C SER A 143 3.36 -12.09 -2.61
N VAL A 144 4.31 -12.09 -3.54
CA VAL A 144 4.10 -12.68 -4.88
C VAL A 144 3.76 -14.17 -4.78
N ALA A 145 4.51 -14.92 -3.97
CA ALA A 145 4.31 -16.37 -3.82
C ALA A 145 2.97 -16.70 -3.12
N ILE A 146 2.71 -16.09 -1.96
CA ILE A 146 1.50 -16.35 -1.17
C ILE A 146 0.25 -15.86 -1.90
N PHE A 147 0.28 -14.67 -2.51
CA PHE A 147 -0.86 -14.19 -3.28
C PHE A 147 -1.16 -15.11 -4.46
N SER A 148 -0.14 -15.56 -5.19
CA SER A 148 -0.30 -16.50 -6.30
C SER A 148 -0.97 -17.81 -5.85
N ILE A 149 -0.58 -18.36 -4.69
CA ILE A 149 -1.16 -19.59 -4.14
C ILE A 149 -2.60 -19.34 -3.65
N ALA A 150 -2.79 -18.33 -2.80
CA ALA A 150 -4.09 -17.98 -2.23
C ALA A 150 -5.12 -17.70 -3.33
N ARG A 151 -4.71 -16.99 -4.38
CA ARG A 151 -5.55 -16.66 -5.53
C ARG A 151 -5.87 -17.89 -6.40
N ARG A 152 -4.93 -18.83 -6.57
CA ARG A 152 -5.20 -20.10 -7.24
C ARG A 152 -6.21 -20.95 -6.47
N LEU A 153 -6.09 -21.00 -5.14
CA LEU A 153 -7.03 -21.71 -4.27
C LEU A 153 -8.42 -21.07 -4.29
N GLU A 154 -8.48 -19.73 -4.23
CA GLU A 154 -9.73 -18.97 -4.30
C GLU A 154 -10.48 -19.23 -5.63
N LYS A 155 -9.76 -19.27 -6.76
CA LYS A 155 -10.34 -19.61 -8.07
C LYS A 155 -10.86 -21.04 -8.12
N ARG A 156 -10.17 -21.99 -7.47
CA ARG A 156 -10.58 -23.40 -7.39
C ARG A 156 -11.85 -23.59 -6.56
N TRP A 157 -11.95 -22.92 -5.41
CA TRP A 157 -13.13 -23.03 -4.54
C TRP A 157 -14.36 -22.30 -5.09
N THR A 158 -14.14 -21.18 -5.76
CA THR A 158 -15.22 -20.40 -6.36
C THR A 158 -15.77 -21.06 -7.64
N GLY A 159 -15.01 -21.97 -8.26
CA GLY A 159 -15.37 -22.53 -9.57
C GLY A 159 -15.43 -21.44 -10.65
N GLU A 160 -14.64 -20.38 -10.51
CA GLU A 160 -14.62 -19.24 -11.43
C GLU A 160 -13.89 -19.66 -12.72
N ALA A 161 -14.60 -20.46 -13.51
CA ALA A 161 -14.22 -20.86 -14.85
C ALA A 161 -13.88 -19.59 -15.63
N GLN A 162 -12.69 -19.59 -16.24
CA GLN A 162 -12.28 -18.62 -17.24
C GLN A 162 -13.46 -18.33 -18.16
N ARG A 163 -13.95 -17.10 -18.17
CA ARG A 163 -14.88 -16.65 -19.19
C ARG A 163 -14.09 -16.04 -20.35
N PRO A 164 -14.61 -16.22 -21.57
CA PRO A 164 -13.82 -16.26 -22.79
C PRO A 164 -13.25 -14.88 -23.10
N GLU A 165 -12.16 -14.93 -23.83
CA GLU A 165 -11.58 -13.83 -24.62
C GLU A 165 -12.68 -12.89 -25.11
N VAL A 166 -12.54 -11.61 -24.75
CA VAL A 166 -13.36 -10.54 -25.29
C VAL A 166 -13.25 -10.66 -26.80
N ARG A 167 -14.31 -11.15 -27.46
CA ARG A 167 -14.39 -11.09 -28.90
C ARG A 167 -14.30 -9.62 -29.26
N GLU A 168 -13.21 -9.29 -29.95
CA GLU A 168 -13.06 -8.07 -30.71
C GLU A 168 -14.39 -7.85 -31.44
N VAL A 169 -15.09 -6.76 -31.11
CA VAL A 169 -16.24 -6.30 -31.89
C VAL A 169 -15.65 -5.70 -33.17
N THR A 170 -15.13 -6.58 -34.02
CA THR A 170 -14.91 -6.30 -35.43
C THR A 170 -16.26 -6.47 -36.10
N GLY A 171 -16.81 -5.37 -36.62
CA GLY A 171 -18.04 -5.38 -37.42
C GLY A 171 -18.91 -4.17 -37.09
N THR A 172 -18.69 -3.05 -37.78
CA THR A 172 -19.54 -2.61 -38.90
C THR A 172 -20.90 -2.08 -38.48
N SER A 173 -21.08 -0.75 -38.58
CA SER A 173 -21.84 -0.17 -39.70
C SER A 173 -22.07 1.34 -39.50
N MET A 174 -21.64 2.09 -40.52
CA MET A 174 -22.22 3.33 -41.07
C MET A 174 -22.44 4.55 -40.18
#